data_AF-A0A7Y2NSU4-F1
#
_entry.id   AF-A0A7Y2NSU4-F1
#
_cell.length_a   1.000
_cell.length_b   1.000
_cell.length_c   1.000
_cell.angle_alpha   90.00
_cell.angle_beta   90.00
_cell.angle_gamma   90.00
#
_symmetry.space_group_name_H-M   'P 1'
#
loop_
_entity.id
_entity.type
_entity.pdbx_description
1 polymer ?
#
loop_
_entity_poly.entity_id
_entity_poly.type
_entity_poly.pdbx_seq_one_letter_code
_entity_poly.pdbx_strand_id
1 'polypeptide(L)'
;WGRPTDLPWGVVFPGRAAQDCPGIQDLCARHPSQLYEAGLEGILLGALLIWLAYARGWLKTPGALCGMFLAGYGLSRFAVEFVRQADAQFITPDNPMGYTVQFGAWGLSQGQLLSLPMIAVGLGVVVLARRRAG
;
A
#
# COMPACT_ATOMS: atom_id res chain seq x y z
N TRP A 1 -10.23 6.86 -3.01
CA TRP A 1 -9.51 8.12 -2.75
C TRP A 1 -8.86 8.03 -1.38
N GLY A 2 -7.84 8.86 -1.15
CA GLY A 2 -7.15 8.91 0.13
C GLY A 2 -7.77 9.87 1.14
N ARG A 3 -7.02 10.14 2.20
CA ARG A 3 -7.36 11.10 3.25
C ARG A 3 -7.38 12.54 2.69
N PRO A 4 -8.08 13.47 3.35
CA PRO A 4 -7.98 14.90 3.04
C PRO A 4 -6.53 15.36 3.09
N THR A 5 -6.14 16.26 2.19
CA THR A 5 -4.76 16.74 2.07
C THR A 5 -4.70 18.16 1.54
N ASP A 6 -3.76 18.94 2.05
CA ASP A 6 -3.47 20.31 1.60
C ASP A 6 -2.26 20.35 0.64
N LEU A 7 -1.76 19.18 0.22
CA LEU A 7 -0.63 19.08 -0.71
C LEU A 7 -1.02 19.60 -2.10
N PRO A 8 -0.07 20.21 -2.84
CA PRO A 8 -0.39 20.89 -4.11
C PRO A 8 -0.82 19.95 -5.24
N TRP A 9 -0.65 18.63 -5.07
CA TRP A 9 -1.13 17.60 -6.00
C TRP A 9 -2.37 16.85 -5.50
N GLY A 10 -3.02 17.37 -4.45
CA GLY A 10 -4.33 16.89 -4.01
C GLY A 10 -5.36 17.00 -5.12
N VAL A 11 -6.25 16.01 -5.22
CA VAL A 11 -7.29 15.96 -6.25
C VAL A 11 -8.65 16.09 -5.60
N VAL A 12 -9.49 16.97 -6.13
CA VAL A 12 -10.89 17.11 -5.73
C VAL A 12 -11.70 16.07 -6.48
N PHE A 13 -12.17 15.05 -5.77
CA PHE A 13 -12.98 13.98 -6.36
C PHE A 13 -14.46 14.37 -6.36
N PRO A 14 -15.20 14.11 -7.46
CA PRO A 14 -16.64 14.33 -7.48
C PRO A 14 -17.36 13.35 -6.56
N GLY A 15 -18.48 13.78 -5.98
CA GLY A 15 -19.36 12.94 -5.16
C GLY A 15 -19.42 13.34 -3.69
N ARG A 16 -20.62 13.22 -3.09
CA ARG A 16 -20.88 13.67 -1.71
C ARG A 16 -19.95 13.03 -0.69
N ALA A 17 -19.71 11.72 -0.78
CA ALA A 17 -18.83 11.00 0.15
C ALA A 17 -17.35 11.42 0.06
N ALA A 18 -16.90 11.89 -1.11
CA ALA A 18 -15.53 12.40 -1.26
C ALA A 18 -15.40 13.85 -0.77
N GLN A 19 -16.49 14.62 -0.81
CA GLN A 19 -16.52 16.01 -0.30
C GLN A 19 -16.86 16.09 1.20
N ASP A 20 -17.28 15.00 1.82
CA ASP A 20 -17.54 14.93 3.26
C ASP A 20 -16.21 14.91 4.05
N CYS A 21 -15.77 16.10 4.43
CA CYS A 21 -14.53 16.35 5.16
C CYS A 21 -14.84 17.23 6.38
N PRO A 22 -14.77 16.69 7.61
CA PRO A 22 -15.07 17.45 8.82
C PRO A 22 -14.20 18.71 8.92
N GLY A 23 -14.84 19.87 9.06
CA GLY A 23 -14.14 21.16 9.21
C GLY A 23 -13.75 21.87 7.91
N ILE A 24 -13.99 21.26 6.75
CA ILE A 24 -13.74 21.89 5.44
C ILE A 24 -15.10 22.27 4.83
N GLN A 25 -15.31 23.57 4.60
CA GLN A 25 -16.56 24.09 4.00
C GLN A 25 -16.45 24.27 2.48
N ASP A 26 -15.22 24.41 1.97
CA ASP A 26 -14.91 24.51 0.55
C ASP A 26 -14.66 23.12 -0.08
N LEU A 27 -14.21 23.10 -1.34
CA LEU A 27 -13.88 21.85 -2.04
C LEU A 27 -12.78 21.08 -1.30
N CYS A 28 -13.09 19.84 -0.90
CA CYS A 28 -12.14 18.99 -0.20
C CYS A 28 -11.22 18.27 -1.20
N ALA A 29 -9.93 18.61 -1.16
CA ALA A 29 -8.89 17.89 -1.88
C ALA A 29 -8.44 16.65 -1.09
N ARG A 30 -8.21 15.55 -1.81
CA ARG A 30 -7.78 14.27 -1.22
C ARG A 30 -6.57 13.70 -1.94
N HIS A 31 -5.80 12.88 -1.24
CA HIS A 31 -4.71 12.12 -1.86
C HIS A 31 -5.26 11.24 -3.00
N PRO A 32 -4.71 11.33 -4.23
CA PRO A 32 -5.07 10.43 -5.33
C PRO A 32 -4.41 9.05 -5.13
N SER A 33 -4.86 8.31 -4.11
CA SER A 33 -4.27 7.02 -3.72
C SER A 33 -4.19 6.03 -4.88
N GLN A 34 -5.14 6.09 -5.83
CA GLN A 34 -5.16 5.25 -7.03
C GLN A 34 -3.91 5.47 -7.91
N LEU A 35 -3.40 6.70 -8.00
CA LEU A 35 -2.18 6.99 -8.75
C LEU A 35 -0.95 6.47 -8.02
N TYR A 36 -0.95 6.52 -6.68
CA TYR A 36 0.13 5.93 -5.88
C TYR A 36 0.15 4.41 -6.01
N GLU A 37 -1.01 3.76 -5.97
CA GLU A 37 -1.16 2.32 -6.20
C GLU A 37 -0.69 1.94 -7.61
N ALA A 38 -1.17 2.63 -8.64
CA ALA A 38 -0.74 2.37 -10.03
C ALA A 38 0.76 2.59 -10.23
N GLY A 39 1.34 3.62 -9.60
CA GLY A 39 2.77 3.92 -9.66
C GLY A 39 3.61 2.87 -8.93
N LEU A 40 3.22 2.47 -7.72
CA LEU A 40 4.00 1.57 -6.86
C LEU A 40 3.78 0.09 -7.21
N GLU A 41 2.52 -0.36 -7.28
CA GLU A 41 2.16 -1.76 -7.55
C GLU A 41 2.23 -2.11 -9.04
N GLY A 42 1.94 -1.14 -9.92
CA GLY A 42 1.98 -1.34 -11.36
C GLY A 42 3.37 -1.06 -11.92
N ILE A 43 3.71 0.22 -12.05
CA ILE A 43 4.90 0.66 -12.80
C ILE A 43 6.19 0.23 -12.10
N LEU A 44 6.37 0.62 -10.83
CA LEU A 44 7.63 0.41 -10.10
C LEU A 44 7.87 -1.08 -9.84
N LEU A 45 6.88 -1.79 -9.28
CA LEU A 45 7.00 -3.22 -9.01
C LEU A 45 7.11 -4.03 -10.30
N GLY A 46 6.31 -3.71 -11.33
CA GLY A 46 6.40 -4.36 -12.64
C GLY A 46 7.78 -4.19 -13.29
N ALA A 47 8.30 -2.95 -13.31
CA ALA A 47 9.63 -2.68 -13.84
C ALA A 47 10.74 -3.42 -13.08
N LEU A 48 10.65 -3.46 -11.75
CA LEU A 48 11.57 -4.21 -10.90
C LEU A 48 11.54 -5.71 -11.25
N LEU A 49 10.36 -6.32 -11.36
CA LEU A 49 10.22 -7.73 -11.66
C LEU A 49 10.71 -8.08 -13.07
N ILE A 50 10.40 -7.26 -14.07
CA ILE A 50 10.91 -7.42 -15.44
C ILE A 50 12.43 -7.33 -15.45
N TRP A 51 13.00 -6.34 -14.78
CA TRP A 51 14.45 -6.20 -14.67
C TRP A 51 15.10 -7.40 -13.97
N LEU A 52 14.53 -7.89 -12.86
CA LEU A 52 15.03 -9.08 -12.18
C LEU A 52 14.94 -10.34 -13.06
N ALA A 53 13.83 -10.49 -13.79
CA ALA A 53 13.60 -11.63 -14.66
C ALA A 53 14.65 -11.71 -15.79
N TYR A 54 14.84 -10.61 -16.52
CA TYR A 54 15.65 -10.60 -17.74
C TYR A 54 17.10 -10.16 -17.51
N ALA A 55 17.35 -9.14 -16.70
CA ALA A 55 18.70 -8.62 -16.48
C ALA A 55 19.46 -9.37 -15.38
N ARG A 56 18.75 -9.95 -14.39
CA ARG A 56 19.38 -10.73 -13.30
C ARG A 56 19.21 -12.24 -13.43
N GLY A 57 18.50 -12.71 -14.46
CA GLY A 57 18.32 -14.14 -14.73
C GLY A 57 17.47 -14.86 -13.66
N TRP A 58 16.63 -14.15 -12.91
CA TRP A 58 15.81 -14.76 -11.86
C TRP A 58 14.78 -15.76 -12.39
N LEU A 59 14.54 -15.79 -13.70
CA LEU A 59 13.79 -16.86 -14.37
C LEU A 59 14.42 -18.25 -14.16
N LYS A 60 15.73 -18.33 -13.90
CA LYS A 60 16.45 -19.58 -13.59
C LYS A 60 16.37 -19.99 -12.12
N THR A 61 15.75 -19.18 -11.27
CA THR A 61 15.66 -19.39 -9.82
C THR A 61 14.18 -19.53 -9.43
N PRO A 62 13.61 -20.76 -9.47
CA PRO A 62 12.20 -20.97 -9.18
C PRO A 62 11.78 -20.36 -7.84
N GLY A 63 10.68 -19.60 -7.86
CA GLY A 63 10.12 -18.94 -6.68
C GLY A 63 10.67 -17.54 -6.37
N ALA A 64 11.84 -17.15 -6.90
CA ALA A 64 12.44 -15.85 -6.56
C ALA A 64 11.59 -14.65 -7.01
N LEU A 65 11.07 -14.68 -8.25
CA LEU A 65 10.18 -13.62 -8.75
C LEU A 65 8.84 -13.58 -8.03
N CYS A 66 8.27 -14.74 -7.69
CA CYS A 66 7.02 -14.82 -6.93
C CYS A 66 7.18 -14.24 -5.52
N GLY A 67 8.26 -14.61 -4.81
CA GLY A 67 8.56 -14.05 -3.49
C GLY A 67 8.79 -12.53 -3.55
N MET A 68 9.47 -12.04 -4.59
CA MET A 68 9.67 -10.60 -4.78
C MET A 68 8.36 -9.86 -5.08
N PHE A 69 7.48 -10.45 -5.90
CA PHE A 69 6.16 -9.87 -6.15
C PHE A 69 5.36 -9.75 -4.84
N LEU A 70 5.30 -10.82 -4.04
CA LEU A 70 4.58 -10.79 -2.76
C LEU A 70 5.15 -9.74 -1.80
N ALA A 71 6.48 -9.67 -1.68
CA ALA A 71 7.14 -8.71 -0.80
C ALA A 71 6.95 -7.26 -1.29
N GLY A 72 7.14 -7.01 -2.58
CA GLY A 72 6.98 -5.70 -3.17
C GLY A 72 5.54 -5.22 -3.15
N TYR A 73 4.57 -6.08 -3.45
CA TYR A 73 3.15 -5.77 -3.36
C TYR A 73 2.75 -5.41 -1.94
N GLY A 74 3.13 -6.24 -0.95
CA GLY A 74 2.83 -5.96 0.45
C GLY A 74 3.47 -4.65 0.93
N LEU A 75 4.70 -4.35 0.50
CA LEU A 75 5.37 -3.09 0.86
C LEU A 75 4.64 -1.88 0.24
N SER A 76 4.27 -1.95 -1.03
CA SER A 76 3.50 -0.91 -1.70
C SER A 76 2.17 -0.68 -1.01
N ARG A 77 1.45 -1.76 -0.63
CA ARG A 77 0.19 -1.64 0.10
C ARG A 77 0.36 -1.01 1.46
N PHE A 78 1.37 -1.44 2.21
CA PHE A 78 1.70 -0.87 3.51
C PHE A 78 1.97 0.64 3.41
N ALA A 79 2.68 1.08 2.37
CA ALA A 79 3.00 2.49 2.15
C ALA A 79 1.77 3.33 1.73
N VAL A 80 0.95 2.85 0.80
CA VAL A 80 -0.25 3.57 0.34
C VAL A 80 -1.28 3.72 1.45
N GLU A 81 -1.36 2.76 2.36
CA GLU A 81 -2.35 2.74 3.41
C GLU A 81 -2.21 3.92 4.40
N PHE A 82 -1.03 4.54 4.52
CA PHE A 82 -0.85 5.77 5.31
C PHE A 82 -1.61 6.97 4.74
N VAL A 83 -1.79 7.01 3.42
CA VAL A 83 -2.51 8.08 2.73
C VAL A 83 -3.92 7.67 2.34
N ARG A 84 -4.28 6.39 2.49
CA ARG A 84 -5.63 5.89 2.19
C ARG A 84 -6.62 6.28 3.28
N GLN A 85 -7.83 6.65 2.88
CA GLN A 85 -8.94 6.79 3.81
C GLN A 85 -9.30 5.39 4.33
N ALA A 86 -9.35 5.21 5.65
CA ALA A 86 -9.78 3.95 6.24
C ALA A 86 -11.25 3.68 5.93
N ASP A 87 -11.63 2.40 5.89
CA ASP A 87 -13.00 2.02 5.59
C ASP A 87 -13.92 2.45 6.75
N ALA A 88 -15.12 2.95 6.42
CA ALA A 88 -16.04 3.56 7.38
C ALA A 88 -16.37 2.66 8.59
N GLN A 89 -16.33 1.34 8.42
CA GLN A 89 -16.56 0.36 9.48
C GLN A 89 -15.52 0.40 10.62
N PHE A 90 -14.32 0.92 10.36
CA PHE A 90 -13.26 1.02 11.37
C PHE A 90 -13.18 2.40 12.01
N ILE A 91 -13.86 3.40 11.44
CA ILE A 91 -13.83 4.77 11.93
C ILE A 91 -14.88 4.91 13.04
N THR A 92 -14.41 5.13 14.26
CA THR A 92 -15.25 5.46 15.42
C THR A 92 -14.78 6.78 16.04
N PRO A 93 -15.58 7.42 16.92
CA PRO A 93 -15.15 8.65 17.59
C PRO A 93 -13.82 8.51 18.35
N ASP A 94 -13.56 7.32 18.92
CA ASP A 94 -12.33 6.99 19.63
C ASP A 94 -11.19 6.50 18.70
N ASN A 95 -11.49 6.28 17.42
CA ASN A 95 -10.56 5.82 16.39
C ASN A 95 -10.82 6.52 15.04
N PRO A 96 -10.55 7.84 14.95
CA PRO A 96 -10.80 8.60 13.73
C PRO A 96 -9.91 8.14 12.55
N MET A 97 -8.81 7.44 12.85
CA MET A 97 -7.84 6.94 11.87
C MET A 97 -8.20 5.57 11.30
N GLY A 98 -9.23 4.90 11.84
CA GLY A 98 -9.68 3.59 11.38
C GLY A 98 -8.67 2.46 11.56
N TYR A 99 -7.90 2.49 12.65
CA TYR A 99 -6.97 1.41 13.00
C TYR A 99 -7.72 0.13 13.37
N THR A 100 -7.27 -1.01 12.89
CA THR A 100 -7.83 -2.32 13.25
C THR A 100 -7.22 -2.85 14.54
N VAL A 101 -5.96 -2.51 14.80
CA VAL A 101 -5.28 -2.77 16.07
C VAL A 101 -4.75 -1.44 16.59
N GLN A 102 -5.26 -0.99 17.74
CA GLN A 102 -4.92 0.29 18.34
C GLN A 102 -4.12 0.09 19.62
N PHE A 103 -3.01 0.81 19.75
CA PHE A 103 -2.13 0.89 20.90
C PHE A 103 -2.07 2.37 21.35
N GLY A 104 -3.07 2.79 22.12
CA GLY A 104 -3.22 4.18 22.52
C GLY A 104 -3.48 5.09 21.32
N ALA A 105 -2.58 6.06 21.07
CA ALA A 105 -2.70 7.01 19.96
C ALA A 105 -2.23 6.47 18.59
N TRP A 106 -1.61 5.29 18.58
CA TRP A 106 -1.04 4.68 17.37
C TRP A 106 -1.75 3.38 17.05
N GLY A 107 -1.71 2.95 15.80
CA GLY A 107 -2.30 1.68 15.42
C GLY A 107 -1.89 1.22 14.02
N LEU A 108 -2.27 0.00 13.70
CA LEU A 108 -2.16 -0.56 12.36
C LEU A 108 -3.54 -0.63 11.74
N SER A 109 -3.67 -0.15 10.51
CA SER A 109 -4.89 -0.38 9.76
C SER A 109 -4.94 -1.83 9.24
N GLN A 110 -6.11 -2.24 8.76
CA GLN A 110 -6.30 -3.56 8.17
C GLN A 110 -5.33 -3.82 7.01
N GLY A 111 -5.13 -2.84 6.12
CA GLY A 111 -4.22 -2.97 5.00
C GLY A 111 -2.78 -3.22 5.44
N GLN A 112 -2.32 -2.54 6.49
CA GLN A 112 -0.98 -2.74 7.06
C GLN A 112 -0.84 -4.12 7.70
N LEU A 113 -1.83 -4.54 8.49
CA LEU A 113 -1.80 -5.83 9.18
C LEU A 113 -1.75 -7.00 8.19
N LEU A 114 -2.52 -6.94 7.11
CA LEU A 114 -2.53 -7.98 6.07
C LEU A 114 -1.27 -7.95 5.19
N SER A 115 -0.65 -6.78 5.03
CA SER A 115 0.57 -6.63 4.24
C SER A 115 1.82 -7.22 4.92
N LEU A 116 1.89 -7.19 6.26
CA LEU A 116 3.07 -7.66 7.00
C LEU A 116 3.36 -9.17 6.79
N PRO A 117 2.38 -10.10 6.89
CA PRO A 117 2.59 -11.51 6.54
C PRO A 117 3.03 -11.71 5.09
N MET A 118 2.45 -10.96 4.16
CA MET A 118 2.83 -11.04 2.73
C MET A 118 4.28 -10.64 2.51
N ILE A 119 4.73 -9.55 3.16
CA ILE A 119 6.12 -9.10 3.12
C ILE A 119 7.05 -10.19 3.68
N ALA A 120 6.74 -10.70 4.87
CA ALA A 120 7.56 -11.70 5.54
C ALA A 120 7.68 -12.99 4.72
N VAL A 121 6.56 -13.51 4.22
CA VAL A 121 6.54 -14.72 3.38
C VAL A 121 7.26 -14.48 2.07
N GLY A 122 7.03 -13.34 1.41
CA GLY A 122 7.69 -13.00 0.15
C GLY A 122 9.22 -12.95 0.29
N LEU A 123 9.72 -12.25 1.30
CA LEU A 123 11.16 -12.19 1.60
C LEU A 123 11.72 -13.57 1.95
N GLY A 124 11.00 -14.36 2.75
CA GLY A 124 11.38 -15.74 3.08
C GLY A 124 11.53 -16.61 1.83
N VAL A 125 10.58 -16.53 0.90
CA VAL A 125 10.63 -17.27 -0.38
C VAL A 125 11.83 -16.83 -1.22
N VAL A 126 12.11 -15.52 -1.33
CA VAL A 126 13.29 -15.03 -2.06
C VAL A 126 14.58 -15.58 -1.47
N VAL A 127 14.75 -15.52 -0.14
CA VAL A 127 15.95 -16.02 0.54
C VAL A 127 16.13 -17.51 0.31
N LEU A 128 15.06 -18.31 0.46
CA LEU A 128 15.10 -19.75 0.25
C LEU A 128 15.40 -20.12 -1.20
N ALA A 129 14.76 -19.44 -2.17
CA ALA A 129 14.96 -19.67 -3.59
C ALA A 129 16.41 -19.40 -4.01
N ARG A 130 17.02 -18.32 -3.49
CA ARG A 130 18.41 -17.98 -3.80
C ARG A 130 19.41 -18.91 -3.15
N ARG A 131 19.13 -19.42 -1.93
CA ARG A 131 19.99 -20.43 -1.27
C ARG A 131 20.02 -21.77 -1.98
N ARG A 132 18.97 -22.12 -2.73
CA ARG A 132 18.90 -23.38 -3.50
C ARG A 132 19.57 -23.30 -4.87
N ALA A 133 19.85 -22.08 -5.35
CA ALA A 133 20.40 -21.84 -6.69
C ALA A 133 21.90 -21.50 -6.68
N GLY A 134 22.50 -21.30 -5.51
CA GLY A 134 23.95 -21.22 -5.31
C GLY A 134 24.46 -22.53 -4.74
#